data_AF-A0A938BMR5-F1
#
_entry.id   AF-A0A938BMR5-F1
#
_cell.length_a   1.000
_cell.length_b   1.000
_cell.length_c   1.000
_cell.angle_alpha   90.00
_cell.angle_beta   90.00
_cell.angle_gamma   90.00
#
_symmetry.space_group_name_H-M   'P 1'
#
loop_
_entity.id
_entity.type
_entity.pdbx_description
1 polymer ?
#
loop_
_entity_poly.entity_id
_entity_poly.type
_entity_poly.pdbx_seq_one_letter_code
_entity_poly.pdbx_strand_id
1 'polypeptide(L)'
;MRRRKHPRRKHPRRKLPEWKLLRRSLVLVDGHALAYRAYFALIKQNFSTQKGEPTGAIYGFINMLLSALEKLRPDCLAVCFDMEGETFRDTQYAGYKAQRKPMPDDLRTQIDQLRGVVRAFGLPIYE
;
A
#
# COMPACT_ATOMS: atom_id res chain seq x y z
N MET A 1 -10.27 -43.22 53.71
CA MET A 1 -9.96 -41.83 53.28
C MET A 1 -10.28 -41.67 51.79
N ARG A 2 -11.49 -41.21 51.41
CA ARG A 2 -11.88 -40.98 50.00
C ARG A 2 -11.83 -39.47 49.69
N ARG A 3 -10.85 -39.03 48.88
CA ARG A 3 -10.78 -37.66 48.36
C ARG A 3 -11.90 -37.43 47.34
N ARG A 4 -12.88 -36.58 47.67
CA ARG A 4 -13.90 -36.09 46.72
C ARG A 4 -13.22 -35.17 45.71
N LYS A 5 -13.26 -35.52 44.41
CA LYS A 5 -12.85 -34.63 43.31
C LYS A 5 -13.95 -33.59 43.08
N HIS A 6 -13.68 -32.31 43.26
CA HIS A 6 -14.58 -31.24 42.84
C HIS A 6 -14.62 -31.13 41.31
N PRO A 7 -15.81 -30.97 40.69
CA PRO A 7 -15.89 -30.75 39.25
C PRO A 7 -15.45 -29.31 38.92
N ARG A 8 -14.47 -29.16 38.02
CA ARG A 8 -14.10 -27.85 37.44
C ARG A 8 -15.30 -27.33 36.66
N ARG A 9 -15.91 -26.24 37.14
CA ARG A 9 -16.94 -25.49 36.39
C ARG A 9 -16.33 -25.02 35.07
N LYS A 10 -16.86 -25.51 33.94
CA LYS A 10 -16.54 -24.97 32.61
C LYS A 10 -17.19 -23.59 32.51
N HIS A 11 -16.40 -22.53 32.63
CA HIS A 11 -16.88 -21.19 32.30
C HIS A 11 -17.24 -21.16 30.80
N PRO A 12 -18.43 -20.68 30.41
CA PRO A 12 -18.76 -20.55 29.00
C PRO A 12 -17.79 -19.54 28.37
N ARG A 13 -17.16 -19.92 27.24
CA ARG A 13 -16.37 -18.99 26.44
C ARG A 13 -17.28 -17.81 26.09
N ARG A 14 -16.97 -16.63 26.62
CA ARG A 14 -17.70 -15.39 26.35
C ARG A 14 -17.73 -15.18 24.84
N LYS A 15 -18.88 -15.39 24.20
CA LYS A 15 -19.07 -15.07 22.78
C LYS A 15 -18.86 -13.56 22.62
N LEU A 16 -17.91 -13.17 21.79
CA LEU A 16 -17.72 -11.77 21.44
C LEU A 16 -18.97 -11.29 20.65
N PRO A 17 -19.40 -10.04 20.83
CA PRO A 17 -20.56 -9.52 20.11
C PRO A 17 -20.29 -9.46 18.60
N GLU A 18 -21.34 -9.60 17.80
CA GLU A 18 -21.29 -9.73 16.33
C GLU A 18 -20.53 -8.57 15.63
N TRP A 19 -20.63 -7.35 16.17
CA TRP A 19 -19.89 -6.18 15.65
C TRP A 19 -18.37 -6.28 15.83
N LYS A 20 -17.87 -7.13 16.74
CA LYS A 20 -16.44 -7.46 16.85
C LYS A 20 -15.99 -8.54 15.86
N LEU A 21 -16.92 -9.31 15.32
CA LEU A 21 -16.68 -10.36 14.31
C LEU A 21 -16.75 -9.78 12.89
N LEU A 22 -17.47 -8.68 12.68
CA LEU A 22 -17.62 -7.95 11.41
C LEU A 22 -16.55 -6.85 11.22
N ARG A 23 -15.29 -7.15 11.49
CA ARG A 23 -14.20 -6.19 11.19
C ARG A 23 -13.88 -6.21 9.70
N ARG A 24 -14.55 -5.35 8.94
CA ARG A 24 -14.14 -5.04 7.57
C ARG A 24 -12.82 -4.28 7.58
N SER A 25 -11.92 -4.67 6.70
CA SER A 25 -10.57 -4.17 6.56
C SER A 25 -10.46 -3.30 5.29
N LEU A 26 -9.91 -2.10 5.46
CA LEU A 26 -9.61 -1.17 4.38
C LEU A 26 -8.09 -0.98 4.29
N VAL A 27 -7.54 -1.16 3.10
CA VAL A 27 -6.14 -0.84 2.79
C VAL A 27 -6.09 0.41 1.92
N LEU A 28 -5.40 1.44 2.41
CA LEU A 28 -5.10 2.64 1.64
C LEU A 28 -3.60 2.61 1.27
N VAL A 29 -3.32 2.62 -0.02
CA VAL A 29 -1.95 2.59 -0.55
C VAL A 29 -1.55 4.01 -0.94
N ASP A 30 -0.45 4.51 -0.38
CA ASP A 30 0.24 5.68 -0.92
C ASP A 30 0.99 5.27 -2.19
N GLY A 31 0.46 5.68 -3.34
CA GLY A 31 0.95 5.32 -4.66
C GLY A 31 2.35 5.84 -4.93
N HIS A 32 2.65 7.08 -4.52
CA HIS A 32 3.97 7.68 -4.73
C HIS A 32 5.02 7.00 -3.86
N ALA A 33 4.75 6.85 -2.57
CA ALA A 33 5.69 6.19 -1.66
C ALA A 33 5.96 4.74 -2.09
N LEU A 34 4.93 4.01 -2.54
CA LEU A 34 5.09 2.64 -3.02
C LEU A 34 5.89 2.59 -4.34
N ALA A 35 5.62 3.49 -5.28
CA ALA A 35 6.35 3.59 -6.55
C ALA A 35 7.82 3.93 -6.34
N TYR A 36 8.14 4.86 -5.43
CA TYR A 36 9.52 5.19 -5.05
C TYR A 36 10.26 3.98 -4.48
N ARG A 37 9.60 3.23 -3.59
CA ARG A 37 10.18 2.00 -3.01
C ARG A 37 10.46 0.96 -4.09
N ALA A 38 9.52 0.76 -5.01
CA ALA A 38 9.66 -0.15 -6.14
C ALA A 38 10.81 0.26 -7.06
N TYR A 39 10.90 1.55 -7.40
CA TYR A 39 11.96 2.11 -8.24
C TYR A 39 13.34 1.82 -7.67
N PHE A 40 13.60 2.21 -6.42
CA PHE A 40 14.93 2.03 -5.82
C PHE A 40 15.28 0.57 -5.55
N ALA A 41 14.29 -0.31 -5.36
CA ALA A 41 14.51 -1.73 -5.24
C ALA A 41 15.00 -2.37 -6.56
N LEU A 42 14.60 -1.82 -7.71
CA LEU A 42 14.81 -2.43 -9.03
C LEU A 42 15.63 -1.60 -10.01
N ILE A 43 16.05 -0.38 -9.66
CA ILE A 43 16.80 0.52 -10.55
C ILE A 43 18.05 -0.15 -11.15
N LYS A 44 18.74 -1.00 -10.36
CA LYS A 44 19.94 -1.73 -10.81
C LYS A 44 19.66 -2.80 -11.86
N GLN A 45 18.42 -3.24 -11.99
CA GLN A 45 18.01 -4.26 -12.97
C GLN A 45 17.74 -3.69 -14.35
N ASN A 46 17.64 -2.35 -14.48
CA ASN A 46 17.50 -1.62 -15.74
C ASN A 46 16.37 -2.15 -16.65
N PHE A 47 15.22 -2.50 -16.07
CA PHE A 47 14.07 -2.98 -16.83
C PHE A 47 13.51 -1.90 -17.75
N SER A 48 13.33 -2.25 -19.01
CA SER A 48 12.78 -1.37 -20.04
C SER A 48 11.96 -2.13 -21.09
N THR A 49 11.10 -1.42 -21.81
CA THR A 49 10.42 -1.93 -23.01
C THR A 49 11.41 -2.05 -24.17
N GLN A 50 11.00 -2.68 -25.28
CA GLN A 50 11.79 -2.70 -26.51
C GLN A 50 12.08 -1.30 -27.08
N LYS A 51 11.29 -0.30 -26.70
CA LYS A 51 11.49 1.11 -27.07
C LYS A 51 12.40 1.87 -26.08
N GLY A 52 12.89 1.20 -25.04
CA GLY A 52 13.76 1.79 -24.01
C GLY A 52 13.01 2.50 -22.88
N GLU A 53 11.68 2.42 -22.81
CA GLU A 53 10.91 3.07 -21.74
C GLU A 53 11.12 2.30 -20.43
N PRO A 54 11.48 2.96 -19.31
CA PRO A 54 11.75 2.28 -18.05
C PRO A 54 10.48 1.67 -17.45
N THR A 55 10.58 0.46 -16.90
CA THR A 55 9.41 -0.28 -16.35
C THR A 55 9.64 -0.83 -14.94
N GLY A 56 10.81 -0.59 -14.37
CA GLY A 56 11.20 -1.15 -13.06
C GLY A 56 10.25 -0.75 -11.91
N ALA A 57 9.79 0.50 -11.87
CA ALA A 57 8.88 0.96 -10.83
C ALA A 57 7.50 0.30 -10.96
N ILE A 58 7.00 0.16 -12.19
CA ILE A 58 5.73 -0.50 -12.49
C ILE A 58 5.76 -1.96 -12.06
N TYR A 59 6.81 -2.69 -12.47
CA TYR A 59 6.98 -4.10 -12.12
C TYR A 59 7.04 -4.30 -10.60
N GLY A 60 7.85 -3.51 -9.90
CA GLY A 60 7.96 -3.59 -8.45
C GLY A 60 6.66 -3.24 -7.74
N PHE A 61 5.97 -2.20 -8.18
CA PHE A 61 4.69 -1.77 -7.63
C PHE A 61 3.63 -2.87 -7.73
N ILE A 62 3.47 -3.48 -8.91
CA ILE A 62 2.52 -4.57 -9.12
C ILE A 62 2.81 -5.73 -8.17
N ASN A 63 4.07 -6.15 -8.07
CA ASN A 63 4.45 -7.24 -7.16
C ASN A 63 4.14 -6.93 -5.70
N MET A 64 4.39 -5.70 -5.25
CA MET A 64 4.07 -5.27 -3.89
C MET A 64 2.55 -5.22 -3.65
N LEU A 65 1.78 -4.73 -4.63
CA LEU A 65 0.33 -4.68 -4.57
C LEU A 65 -0.29 -6.08 -4.51
N LEU A 66 0.14 -6.99 -5.39
CA LEU A 66 -0.30 -8.39 -5.40
C LEU A 66 0.02 -9.08 -4.07
N SER A 67 1.24 -8.88 -3.55
CA SER A 67 1.62 -9.44 -2.25
C SER A 67 0.76 -8.91 -1.10
N ALA A 68 0.38 -7.63 -1.14
CA ALA A 68 -0.51 -7.03 -0.15
C ALA A 68 -1.92 -7.64 -0.23
N LEU A 69 -2.48 -7.78 -1.45
CA LEU A 69 -3.78 -8.42 -1.67
C LEU A 69 -3.81 -9.87 -1.16
N GLU A 70 -2.77 -10.65 -1.46
CA GLU A 70 -2.66 -12.05 -1.03
C GLU A 70 -2.55 -12.22 0.48
N LYS A 71 -1.73 -11.39 1.14
CA LYS A 71 -1.41 -11.50 2.57
C LYS A 71 -2.48 -10.89 3.46
N LEU A 72 -2.98 -9.71 3.08
CA LEU A 72 -3.93 -8.95 3.90
C LEU A 72 -5.37 -9.36 3.62
N ARG A 73 -5.67 -9.83 2.40
CA ARG A 73 -7.02 -10.17 1.93
C ARG A 73 -8.05 -9.12 2.35
N PRO A 74 -7.82 -7.84 2.00
CA PRO A 74 -8.66 -6.77 2.51
C PRO A 74 -10.05 -6.82 1.89
N ASP A 75 -11.05 -6.34 2.64
CA ASP A 75 -12.41 -6.18 2.12
C ASP A 75 -12.49 -5.04 1.11
N CYS A 76 -11.68 -3.99 1.31
CA CYS A 76 -11.58 -2.84 0.42
C CYS A 76 -10.12 -2.41 0.24
N LEU A 77 -9.76 -1.98 -0.97
CA LEU A 77 -8.46 -1.36 -1.26
C LEU A 77 -8.63 -0.13 -2.15
N ALA A 78 -7.89 0.93 -1.87
CA ALA A 78 -7.77 2.10 -2.73
C ALA A 78 -6.30 2.58 -2.81
N VAL A 79 -5.97 3.27 -3.88
CA VAL A 79 -4.64 3.86 -4.08
C VAL A 79 -4.77 5.37 -4.16
N CYS A 80 -3.93 6.10 -3.43
CA CYS A 80 -3.89 7.55 -3.46
C CYS A 80 -2.63 8.02 -4.18
N PHE A 81 -2.76 8.94 -5.12
CA PHE A 81 -1.63 9.62 -5.74
C PHE A 81 -1.71 11.11 -5.40
N ASP A 82 -0.57 11.73 -5.06
CA ASP A 82 -0.51 13.17 -4.89
C ASP A 82 -0.69 13.88 -6.24
N MET A 83 -1.44 14.98 -6.26
CA MET A 83 -1.48 15.89 -7.40
C MET A 83 -0.18 16.68 -7.53
N GLU A 84 0.19 17.01 -8.76
CA GLU A 84 1.25 17.99 -9.01
C GLU A 84 0.75 19.40 -8.66
N GLY A 85 1.43 20.09 -7.74
CA GLY A 85 1.11 21.47 -7.34
C GLY A 85 1.55 21.82 -5.93
N GLU A 86 1.71 23.11 -5.64
CA GLU A 86 1.95 23.58 -4.28
C GLU A 86 0.70 23.31 -3.42
N THR A 87 0.85 22.42 -2.46
CA THR A 87 -0.16 22.23 -1.42
C THR A 87 0.05 23.29 -0.35
N PHE A 88 -0.99 23.66 0.40
CA PHE A 88 -0.87 24.57 1.56
C PHE A 88 0.19 24.10 2.61
N ARG A 89 0.62 22.84 2.55
CA ARG A 89 1.72 22.29 3.37
C ARG A 89 3.12 22.76 2.91
N ASP A 90 3.28 23.19 1.67
CA ASP A 90 4.55 23.65 1.11
C ASP A 90 4.92 25.05 1.61
N THR A 91 3.92 25.90 1.88
CA THR A 91 4.15 27.28 2.35
C THR A 91 4.48 27.38 3.85
N GLN A 92 4.07 26.40 4.68
CA GLN A 92 4.32 26.42 6.13
C GLN A 92 5.63 25.75 6.58
N TYR A 93 6.30 24.94 5.73
CA TYR A 93 7.46 24.13 6.12
C TYR A 93 8.57 24.09 5.04
N ALA A 94 8.98 25.26 4.55
CA ALA A 94 10.02 25.41 3.53
C ALA A 94 11.35 24.72 3.88
N GLY A 95 11.76 24.71 5.17
CA GLY A 95 13.04 24.12 5.60
C GLY A 95 13.08 22.59 5.64
N TYR A 96 11.93 21.91 5.81
CA TYR A 96 11.88 20.45 5.98
C TYR A 96 11.92 19.70 4.63
N LYS A 97 11.41 20.31 3.55
CA LYS A 97 11.44 19.73 2.20
C LYS A 97 12.70 20.10 1.39
N ALA A 98 13.54 21.02 1.88
CA ALA A 98 14.74 21.49 1.18
C ALA A 98 15.78 20.40 0.86
N GLN A 99 15.79 19.30 1.61
CA GLN A 99 16.69 18.15 1.37
C GLN A 99 16.06 17.02 0.56
N ARG A 100 14.77 17.13 0.18
CA ARG A 100 14.11 16.09 -0.58
C ARG A 100 14.63 16.15 -2.01
N LYS A 101 15.41 15.13 -2.41
CA LYS A 101 15.87 15.03 -3.80
C LYS A 101 14.66 14.98 -4.74
N PRO A 102 14.73 15.66 -5.90
CA PRO A 102 13.66 15.60 -6.88
C PRO A 102 13.42 14.15 -7.29
N MET A 103 12.18 13.87 -7.71
CA MET A 103 11.83 12.57 -8.29
C MET A 103 12.74 12.29 -9.48
N PRO A 104 13.38 11.10 -9.56
CA PRO A 104 14.13 10.72 -10.75
C PRO A 104 13.24 10.75 -11.99
N ASP A 105 13.75 11.27 -13.10
CA ASP A 105 12.97 11.45 -14.34
C ASP A 105 12.42 10.11 -14.87
N ASP A 106 13.21 9.04 -14.77
CA ASP A 106 12.79 7.68 -15.13
C ASP A 106 11.58 7.21 -14.31
N LEU A 107 11.49 7.62 -13.03
CA LEU A 107 10.32 7.31 -12.20
C LEU A 107 9.14 8.19 -12.58
N ARG A 108 9.38 9.48 -12.84
CA ARG A 108 8.33 10.43 -13.22
C ARG A 108 7.56 9.95 -14.45
N THR A 109 8.27 9.48 -15.48
CA THR A 109 7.65 8.95 -16.72
C THR A 109 6.77 7.71 -16.48
N GLN A 110 6.96 6.99 -15.37
CA GLN A 110 6.20 5.79 -15.04
C GLN A 110 4.94 6.06 -14.20
N ILE A 111 4.75 7.26 -13.62
CA ILE A 111 3.63 7.53 -12.70
C ILE A 111 2.27 7.42 -13.42
N ASP A 112 2.13 7.95 -14.63
CA ASP A 112 0.87 7.86 -15.38
C ASP A 112 0.55 6.42 -15.80
N GLN A 113 1.59 5.64 -16.14
CA GLN A 113 1.44 4.22 -16.42
C GLN A 113 1.01 3.45 -15.17
N LEU A 114 1.55 3.78 -13.98
CA LEU A 114 1.11 3.22 -12.70
C LEU A 114 -0.36 3.51 -12.42
N ARG A 115 -0.84 4.75 -12.65
CA ARG A 115 -2.27 5.07 -12.56
C ARG A 115 -3.08 4.19 -13.51
N GLY A 116 -2.62 4.03 -14.76
CA GLY A 116 -3.24 3.14 -15.74
C GLY A 116 -3.35 1.69 -15.27
N VAL A 117 -2.28 1.16 -14.68
CA VAL A 117 -2.25 -0.19 -14.09
C VAL A 117 -3.26 -0.31 -12.96
N VAL A 118 -3.27 0.62 -12.01
CA VAL A 118 -4.22 0.59 -10.87
C VAL A 118 -5.67 0.60 -11.38
N ARG A 119 -5.99 1.41 -12.39
CA ARG A 119 -7.30 1.40 -13.06
C ARG A 119 -7.60 0.07 -13.72
N ALA A 120 -6.62 -0.57 -14.37
CA ALA A 120 -6.78 -1.88 -15.00
C ALA A 120 -7.08 -2.99 -13.98
N PHE A 121 -6.58 -2.87 -12.74
CA PHE A 121 -6.97 -3.74 -11.62
C PHE A 121 -8.37 -3.46 -11.07
N GLY A 122 -9.08 -2.44 -11.59
CA GLY A 122 -10.40 -2.02 -11.11
C GLY A 122 -10.36 -1.34 -9.73
N LEU A 123 -9.18 -0.87 -9.31
CA LEU A 123 -9.01 -0.24 -8.01
C LEU A 123 -9.30 1.27 -8.09
N PRO A 124 -10.02 1.83 -7.10
CA PRO A 124 -10.28 3.26 -7.05
C PRO A 124 -8.97 4.04 -6.80
N ILE A 125 -8.83 5.15 -7.51
CA ILE A 125 -7.76 6.12 -7.34
C ILE A 125 -8.34 7.40 -6.73
N TYR A 126 -7.66 7.95 -5.74
CA TYR A 126 -7.96 9.26 -5.14
C TYR A 126 -6.73 10.18 -5.25
N GLU A 127 -6.96 11.45 -5.59
CA GLU A 127 -5.92 12.47 -5.78
C GLU A 127 -6.43 13.81 -5.24
#